data_AF-A0A1E1JTU5-F1
#
_entry.id   AF-A0A1E1JTU5-F1
#
_cell.length_a   1.000
_cell.length_b   1.000
_cell.length_c   1.000
_cell.angle_alpha   90.00
_cell.angle_beta   90.00
_cell.angle_gamma   90.00
#
_symmetry.space_group_name_H-M   'P 1'
#
loop_
_entity.id
_entity.type
_entity.pdbx_description
1 polymer ?
#
loop_
_entity_poly.entity_id
_entity_poly.type
_entity_poly.pdbx_seq_one_letter_code
_entity_poly.pdbx_strand_id
1 'polypeptide(L)'
;MRPSLSLRRQLAQVIAPSRNFTTIVPRRTQLPIQVCCSCSRNSHSSTIETRPQRRWRTTSFTQQPEADASIKANPIPQTHYEFFPRTLSSGPPPSGPFQIDTRELRREFLQLQAVAHPDRHPPNLKTRAEATSARINEAYKTLQNPLLRAQYLLQLRGIDVAEDESAKVDDPELLMEVLDAREEIESVEEEGDLEGMKGVNEERIRGSEEVLDRAFREDDLNKAKEEAVRLRYWVNIKESLDGWEKGKPVVLVH
;
A
#
# COMPACT_ATOMS: atom_id res chain seq x y z
N MET A 1 45.01 -40.12 -18.23
CA MET A 1 44.39 -40.52 -19.51
C MET A 1 43.25 -39.55 -19.81
N ARG A 2 43.38 -38.77 -20.89
CA ARG A 2 42.25 -38.05 -21.55
C ARG A 2 41.55 -39.03 -22.51
N PRO A 3 40.27 -38.83 -22.85
CA PRO A 3 39.89 -37.96 -23.99
C PRO A 3 38.69 -37.05 -23.63
N SER A 4 38.60 -35.75 -23.93
CA SER A 4 38.50 -35.01 -25.21
C SER A 4 37.47 -35.54 -26.21
N LEU A 5 36.39 -34.77 -26.44
CA LEU A 5 35.63 -34.55 -27.69
C LEU A 5 34.48 -33.57 -27.34
N SER A 6 34.63 -32.25 -27.48
CA SER A 6 34.55 -31.42 -28.69
C SER A 6 33.11 -31.11 -29.18
N LEU A 7 32.87 -29.80 -29.33
CA LEU A 7 31.92 -29.12 -30.22
C LEU A 7 30.40 -29.26 -29.99
N ARG A 8 29.78 -28.15 -29.56
CA ARG A 8 29.00 -27.30 -30.48
C ARG A 8 28.89 -25.86 -29.96
N ARG A 9 29.27 -24.94 -30.86
CA ARG A 9 29.27 -23.48 -30.78
C ARG A 9 28.23 -23.00 -31.80
N GLN A 10 27.72 -21.78 -31.61
CA GLN A 10 26.72 -21.03 -32.43
C GLN A 10 25.27 -21.23 -31.93
N LEU A 11 24.45 -20.21 -31.67
CA LEU A 11 24.30 -18.94 -32.40
C LEU A 11 24.03 -17.74 -31.48
N ALA A 12 24.59 -16.61 -31.88
CA ALA A 12 24.34 -15.28 -31.34
C ALA A 12 23.09 -14.65 -31.96
N GLN A 13 22.41 -13.84 -31.15
CA GLN A 13 21.78 -12.55 -31.45
C GLN A 13 21.06 -12.38 -32.80
N VAL A 14 19.73 -12.26 -32.72
CA VAL A 14 18.97 -11.36 -33.60
C VAL A 14 18.12 -10.44 -32.72
N ILE A 15 18.49 -9.17 -32.78
CA ILE A 15 17.85 -8.00 -32.17
C ILE A 15 16.58 -7.69 -32.96
N ALA A 16 15.43 -7.59 -32.29
CA ALA A 16 14.18 -7.10 -32.88
C ALA A 16 13.97 -5.61 -32.48
N PRO A 17 13.57 -4.73 -33.41
CA PRO A 17 13.47 -3.30 -33.14
C PRO A 17 12.13 -2.88 -32.52
N SER A 18 12.26 -1.82 -31.72
CA SER A 18 11.28 -0.88 -31.14
C SER A 18 9.93 -0.74 -31.85
N ARG A 19 8.84 -0.86 -31.09
CA ARG A 19 7.51 -0.36 -31.47
C ARG A 19 7.26 1.01 -30.83
N ASN A 20 7.31 2.05 -31.64
CA ASN A 20 6.85 3.40 -31.29
C ASN A 20 5.31 3.43 -31.37
N PHE A 21 4.65 3.73 -30.25
CA PHE A 21 3.22 4.04 -30.22
C PHE A 21 3.01 5.54 -30.37
N THR A 22 2.55 5.95 -31.56
CA THR A 22 2.12 7.31 -31.85
C THR A 22 0.71 7.52 -31.34
N THR A 23 0.56 8.41 -30.36
CA THR A 23 -0.73 8.92 -29.85
C THR A 23 -1.41 9.76 -30.92
N ILE A 24 -2.52 9.28 -31.48
CA ILE A 24 -3.42 10.07 -32.32
C ILE A 24 -4.62 10.50 -31.48
N VAL A 25 -4.73 11.80 -31.25
CA VAL A 25 -5.85 12.47 -30.58
C VAL A 25 -6.91 12.85 -31.63
N PRO A 26 -8.16 12.34 -31.57
CA PRO A 26 -9.21 12.89 -32.41
C PRO A 26 -9.88 14.12 -31.76
N ARG A 27 -10.05 15.11 -32.63
CA ARG A 27 -10.59 16.45 -32.42
C ARG A 27 -12.06 16.44 -31.96
N ARG A 28 -12.32 17.39 -31.07
CA ARG A 28 -13.62 17.88 -30.60
C ARG A 28 -14.39 18.54 -31.76
N THR A 29 -15.45 17.91 -32.23
CA THR A 29 -16.43 18.53 -33.14
C THR A 29 -17.62 19.03 -32.32
N GLN A 30 -17.79 20.36 -32.30
CA GLN A 30 -18.94 21.04 -31.73
C GLN A 30 -20.15 20.84 -32.66
N LEU A 31 -21.29 20.41 -32.12
CA LEU A 31 -22.58 20.43 -32.79
C LEU A 31 -23.43 21.60 -32.25
N PRO A 32 -24.15 22.33 -33.11
CA PRO A 32 -24.82 23.57 -32.73
C PRO A 32 -26.15 23.35 -32.02
N ILE A 33 -26.46 24.31 -31.15
CA ILE A 33 -27.69 24.50 -30.41
C ILE A 33 -28.85 24.73 -31.39
N GLN A 34 -29.88 23.87 -31.36
CA GLN A 34 -31.16 24.17 -31.99
C GLN A 34 -32.18 24.66 -30.97
N VAL A 35 -32.49 25.93 -31.12
CA VAL A 35 -33.64 26.63 -30.56
C VAL A 35 -34.91 26.10 -31.21
N CYS A 36 -35.86 25.60 -30.41
CA CYS A 36 -37.19 25.27 -30.90
C CYS A 36 -38.10 26.49 -30.73
N CYS A 37 -38.33 27.20 -31.83
CA CYS A 37 -39.42 28.16 -31.99
C CYS A 37 -40.65 27.42 -32.52
N SER A 38 -41.75 27.38 -31.77
CA SER A 38 -43.13 27.59 -32.26
C SER A 38 -44.17 27.06 -31.25
N CYS A 39 -44.85 27.98 -30.56
CA CYS A 39 -46.31 27.98 -30.46
C CYS A 39 -46.76 29.39 -30.05
N SER A 40 -47.40 30.07 -31.02
CA SER A 40 -47.97 31.39 -30.90
C SER A 40 -49.34 31.37 -30.20
N ARG A 41 -49.57 32.45 -29.44
CA ARG A 41 -50.84 33.16 -29.21
C ARG A 41 -52.03 32.39 -28.62
N ASN A 42 -52.44 32.81 -27.43
CA ASN A 42 -53.68 33.58 -27.34
C ASN A 42 -53.64 34.57 -26.17
N SER A 43 -54.04 35.81 -26.43
CA SER A 43 -54.19 36.90 -25.48
C SER A 43 -55.68 37.16 -25.29
N HIS A 44 -56.17 37.38 -24.06
CA HIS A 44 -57.08 38.47 -23.68
C HIS A 44 -57.42 38.44 -22.17
N SER A 45 -56.86 39.42 -21.46
CA SER A 45 -57.44 40.27 -20.41
C SER A 45 -58.71 39.86 -19.64
N SER A 46 -58.62 39.86 -18.29
CA SER A 46 -59.59 40.61 -17.44
C SER A 46 -59.05 40.87 -16.03
N THR A 47 -59.12 42.15 -15.65
CA THR A 47 -59.44 42.73 -14.33
C THR A 47 -58.53 42.50 -13.10
N ILE A 48 -57.98 43.64 -12.67
CA ILE A 48 -57.42 43.98 -11.37
C ILE A 48 -58.55 44.07 -10.34
N GLU A 49 -58.39 43.43 -9.18
CA GLU A 49 -59.01 43.89 -7.92
C GLU A 49 -58.01 43.80 -6.76
N THR A 50 -57.93 44.91 -6.04
CA THR A 50 -57.02 45.30 -4.97
C THR A 50 -57.71 45.08 -3.62
N ARG A 51 -57.08 44.42 -2.63
CA ARG A 51 -57.12 44.77 -1.17
C ARG A 51 -56.35 43.78 -0.25
N PRO A 52 -56.05 44.12 1.02
CA PRO A 52 -54.69 44.50 1.41
C PRO A 52 -54.03 43.61 2.49
N GLN A 53 -52.75 43.92 2.70
CA GLN A 53 -51.80 43.52 3.75
C GLN A 53 -52.33 42.87 5.03
N ARG A 54 -51.65 41.79 5.44
CA ARG A 54 -51.34 41.53 6.86
C ARG A 54 -49.84 41.53 7.10
N ARG A 55 -49.45 42.63 7.72
CA ARG A 55 -48.21 42.96 8.43
C ARG A 55 -47.90 41.88 9.48
N TRP A 56 -46.73 41.25 9.38
CA TRP A 56 -46.11 40.56 10.50
C TRP A 56 -44.84 41.31 10.90
N ARG A 57 -44.75 41.58 12.20
CA ARG A 57 -43.76 42.43 12.85
C ARG A 57 -42.36 41.84 12.74
N THR A 58 -41.40 42.68 12.39
CA THR A 58 -40.00 42.53 12.74
C THR A 58 -39.87 42.56 14.27
N THR A 59 -39.38 41.46 14.84
CA THR A 59 -38.70 41.48 16.13
C THR A 59 -37.23 41.19 15.85
N SER A 60 -36.42 42.22 16.02
CA SER A 60 -34.98 42.13 16.16
C SER A 60 -34.70 41.34 17.44
N PHE A 61 -34.28 40.09 17.29
CA PHE A 61 -33.69 39.32 18.38
C PHE A 61 -32.19 39.21 18.15
N THR A 62 -31.46 39.71 19.14
CA THR A 62 -30.01 39.76 19.26
C THR A 62 -29.39 38.37 19.22
N GLN A 63 -28.20 38.33 18.62
CA GLN A 63 -27.28 37.21 18.43
C GLN A 63 -27.18 36.26 19.63
N GLN A 64 -27.26 34.96 19.35
CA GLN A 64 -26.41 33.98 20.01
C GLN A 64 -25.38 33.52 18.98
N PRO A 65 -24.07 33.52 19.29
CA PRO A 65 -23.08 32.95 18.42
C PRO A 65 -23.29 31.43 18.41
N GLU A 66 -23.84 30.91 17.33
CA GLU A 66 -23.77 29.48 17.08
C GLU A 66 -22.30 29.13 17.04
N ALA A 67 -21.89 28.31 18.01
CA ALA A 67 -20.57 27.75 18.09
C ALA A 67 -20.23 27.22 16.70
N ASP A 68 -19.22 27.84 16.09
CA ASP A 68 -18.55 27.38 14.89
C ASP A 68 -17.91 26.04 15.27
N ALA A 69 -18.75 25.01 15.27
CA ALA A 69 -18.40 23.63 15.43
C ALA A 69 -17.64 23.28 14.16
N SER A 70 -16.35 23.59 14.24
CA SER A 70 -15.29 23.20 13.33
C SER A 70 -15.61 21.82 12.76
N ILE A 71 -16.19 21.79 11.57
CA ILE A 71 -16.14 20.61 10.70
C ILE A 71 -14.67 20.56 10.30
N LYS A 72 -13.83 20.04 11.21
CA LYS A 72 -12.46 19.68 10.90
C LYS A 72 -12.60 18.63 9.82
N ALA A 73 -12.39 19.04 8.57
CA ALA A 73 -12.15 18.12 7.48
C ALA A 73 -11.09 17.15 8.00
N ASN A 74 -11.44 15.86 8.11
CA ASN A 74 -10.50 14.85 8.61
C ASN A 74 -9.21 15.00 7.78
N PRO A 75 -8.08 15.37 8.42
CA PRO A 75 -6.84 15.56 7.70
C PRO A 75 -6.51 14.26 6.98
N ILE A 76 -5.98 14.37 5.76
CA ILE A 76 -5.48 13.21 5.03
C ILE A 76 -4.38 12.60 5.92
N PRO A 77 -4.47 11.31 6.27
CA PRO A 77 -3.44 10.67 7.08
C PRO A 77 -2.08 10.84 6.42
N GLN A 78 -1.09 11.36 7.15
CA GLN A 78 0.24 11.62 6.63
C GLN A 78 1.10 10.36 6.66
N THR A 79 0.82 9.45 7.58
CA THR A 79 1.54 8.19 7.77
C THR A 79 0.61 6.98 7.67
N HIS A 80 1.16 5.81 7.37
CA HIS A 80 0.41 4.55 7.36
C HIS A 80 -0.17 4.20 8.74
N TYR A 81 0.51 4.62 9.82
CA TYR A 81 0.10 4.36 11.21
C TYR A 81 -1.21 5.08 11.57
N GLU A 82 -1.44 6.27 11.04
CA GLU A 82 -2.65 7.07 11.30
C GLU A 82 -3.94 6.43 10.78
N PHE A 83 -3.86 5.49 9.84
CA PHE A 83 -5.03 4.74 9.37
C PHE A 83 -5.58 3.76 10.42
N PHE A 84 -4.76 3.33 11.38
CA PHE A 84 -5.09 2.28 12.34
C PHE A 84 -5.05 2.78 13.81
N PRO A 85 -5.85 3.77 14.20
CA PRO A 85 -5.76 4.39 15.52
C PRO A 85 -6.14 3.46 16.68
N ARG A 86 -6.92 2.39 16.44
CA ARG A 86 -7.30 1.45 17.50
C ARG A 86 -6.16 0.48 17.81
N THR A 87 -5.51 -0.03 16.77
CA THR A 87 -4.39 -0.97 16.90
C THR A 87 -3.08 -0.24 17.23
N LEU A 88 -2.85 0.93 16.62
CA LEU A 88 -1.59 1.68 16.66
C LEU A 88 -1.77 3.05 17.33
N SER A 89 -2.34 3.05 18.53
CA SER A 89 -2.63 4.29 19.28
C SER A 89 -1.39 5.12 19.63
N SER A 90 -0.22 4.48 19.73
CA SER A 90 1.06 5.13 20.07
C SER A 90 1.80 5.68 18.84
N GLY A 91 1.32 5.41 17.63
CA GLY A 91 1.98 5.82 16.38
C GLY A 91 3.24 5.02 16.05
N PRO A 92 4.09 5.51 15.13
CA PRO A 92 5.34 4.85 14.76
C PRO A 92 6.42 4.94 15.86
N PRO A 93 7.44 4.08 15.80
CA PRO A 93 8.65 4.24 16.62
C PRO A 93 9.32 5.61 16.45
N PRO A 94 9.90 6.21 17.51
CA PRO A 94 10.21 5.60 18.82
C PRO A 94 9.05 5.62 19.83
N SER A 95 7.95 6.31 19.53
CA SER A 95 6.82 6.44 20.46
C SER A 95 6.03 5.14 20.64
N GLY A 96 5.88 4.37 19.56
CA GLY A 96 5.27 3.04 19.56
C GLY A 96 6.28 1.90 19.36
N PRO A 97 5.87 0.64 19.60
CA PRO A 97 6.70 -0.52 19.29
C PRO A 97 6.82 -0.74 17.78
N PHE A 98 7.90 -1.40 17.36
CA PHE A 98 8.04 -1.88 15.99
C PHE A 98 7.11 -3.07 15.73
N GLN A 99 6.97 -3.97 16.71
CA GLN A 99 6.11 -5.14 16.62
C GLN A 99 4.63 -4.74 16.64
N ILE A 100 3.84 -5.34 15.75
CA ILE A 100 2.40 -5.08 15.59
C ILE A 100 1.66 -6.41 15.64
N ASP A 101 0.56 -6.46 16.40
CA ASP A 101 -0.36 -7.59 16.35
C ASP A 101 -1.09 -7.61 15.00
N THR A 102 -0.69 -8.54 14.13
CA THR A 102 -1.24 -8.69 12.79
C THR A 102 -2.71 -9.11 12.78
N ARG A 103 -3.21 -9.76 13.85
CA ARG A 103 -4.62 -10.17 13.97
C ARG A 103 -5.49 -8.95 14.26
N GLU A 104 -5.06 -8.09 15.19
CA GLU A 104 -5.76 -6.85 15.49
C GLU A 104 -5.73 -5.88 14.31
N LEU A 105 -4.56 -5.74 13.67
CA LEU A 105 -4.40 -4.94 12.46
C LEU A 105 -5.36 -5.39 11.35
N ARG A 106 -5.47 -6.71 11.11
CA ARG A 106 -6.41 -7.27 10.13
C ARG A 106 -7.87 -7.00 10.49
N ARG A 107 -8.23 -7.09 11.77
CA ARG A 107 -9.59 -6.81 12.25
C ARG A 107 -9.96 -5.34 11.98
N GLU A 108 -9.09 -4.40 12.30
CA GLU A 108 -9.32 -2.98 12.04
C GLU A 108 -9.34 -2.69 10.54
N PHE A 109 -8.41 -3.26 9.77
CA PHE A 109 -8.39 -3.18 8.31
C PHE A 109 -9.73 -3.54 7.66
N LEU A 110 -10.31 -4.69 8.03
CA LEU A 110 -11.60 -5.13 7.48
C LEU A 110 -12.74 -4.15 7.81
N GLN A 111 -12.71 -3.56 9.01
CA GLN A 111 -13.68 -2.54 9.41
C GLN A 111 -13.53 -1.27 8.57
N LEU A 112 -12.30 -0.79 8.36
CA LEU A 112 -11.99 0.39 7.57
C LEU A 112 -12.36 0.19 6.10
N GLN A 113 -12.00 -0.95 5.51
CA GLN A 113 -12.39 -1.33 4.15
C GLN A 113 -13.91 -1.33 3.98
N ALA A 114 -14.63 -1.94 4.92
CA ALA A 114 -16.08 -2.00 4.87
C ALA A 114 -16.74 -0.61 4.89
N VAL A 115 -16.09 0.42 5.46
CA VAL A 115 -16.58 1.81 5.47
C VAL A 115 -16.14 2.58 4.21
N ALA A 116 -14.92 2.31 3.73
CA ALA A 116 -14.33 2.98 2.56
C ALA A 116 -14.78 2.37 1.21
N HIS A 117 -15.51 1.26 1.21
CA HIS A 117 -15.92 0.58 -0.02
C HIS A 117 -16.73 1.48 -0.97
N PRO A 118 -16.36 1.62 -2.25
CA PRO A 118 -16.94 2.61 -3.15
C PRO A 118 -18.44 2.43 -3.40
N ASP A 119 -18.97 1.22 -3.31
CA ASP A 119 -20.41 0.97 -3.48
C ASP A 119 -21.27 1.51 -2.34
N ARG A 120 -20.67 1.90 -1.21
CA ARG A 120 -21.38 2.54 -0.10
C ARG A 120 -21.50 4.05 -0.27
N HIS A 121 -20.86 4.61 -1.28
CA HIS A 121 -20.80 6.05 -1.52
C HIS A 121 -21.56 6.42 -2.80
N PRO A 122 -22.21 7.60 -2.83
CA PRO A 122 -22.89 8.06 -4.03
C PRO A 122 -21.88 8.31 -5.18
N PRO A 123 -22.32 8.34 -6.45
CA PRO A 123 -21.44 8.43 -7.61
C PRO A 123 -20.43 9.60 -7.56
N ASN A 124 -20.83 10.75 -6.99
CA ASN A 124 -19.98 11.93 -6.85
C ASN A 124 -18.84 11.78 -5.81
N LEU A 125 -18.94 10.79 -4.91
CA LEU A 125 -17.91 10.49 -3.89
C LEU A 125 -17.14 9.19 -4.19
N LYS A 126 -17.53 8.46 -5.24
CA LYS A 126 -16.99 7.13 -5.55
C LYS A 126 -15.47 7.15 -5.75
N THR A 127 -14.96 8.09 -6.54
CA THR A 127 -13.49 8.24 -6.77
C THR A 127 -12.72 8.53 -5.48
N ARG A 128 -13.30 9.31 -4.56
CA ARG A 128 -12.68 9.59 -3.25
C ARG A 128 -12.67 8.33 -2.38
N ALA A 129 -13.74 7.57 -2.40
CA ALA A 129 -13.84 6.30 -1.69
C ALA A 129 -12.82 5.27 -2.22
N GLU A 130 -12.69 5.15 -3.55
CA GLU A 130 -11.67 4.32 -4.20
C GLU A 130 -10.25 4.72 -3.77
N ALA A 131 -9.91 6.00 -3.84
CA ALA A 131 -8.60 6.50 -3.40
C ALA A 131 -8.33 6.23 -1.90
N THR A 132 -9.35 6.35 -1.06
CA THR A 132 -9.23 6.07 0.38
C THR A 132 -9.02 4.58 0.63
N SER A 133 -9.79 3.73 -0.05
CA SER A 133 -9.67 2.27 0.01
C SER A 133 -8.28 1.79 -0.45
N ALA A 134 -7.74 2.38 -1.52
CA ALA A 134 -6.40 2.09 -2.00
C ALA A 134 -5.31 2.42 -0.95
N ARG A 135 -5.39 3.60 -0.30
CA ARG A 135 -4.44 3.98 0.75
C ARG A 135 -4.52 3.09 1.99
N ILE A 136 -5.73 2.67 2.39
CA ILE A 136 -5.91 1.71 3.49
C ILE A 136 -5.26 0.37 3.15
N ASN A 137 -5.40 -0.10 1.90
CA ASN A 137 -4.77 -1.35 1.45
C ASN A 137 -3.24 -1.25 1.44
N GLU A 138 -2.71 -0.13 0.96
CA GLU A 138 -1.26 0.13 0.96
C GLU A 138 -0.71 0.13 2.39
N ALA A 139 -1.32 0.93 3.27
CA ALA A 139 -0.94 0.99 4.68
C ALA A 139 -1.02 -0.38 5.36
N TYR A 140 -2.09 -1.15 5.12
CA TYR A 140 -2.23 -2.50 5.66
C TYR A 140 -1.11 -3.43 5.18
N LYS A 141 -0.84 -3.48 3.86
CA LYS A 141 0.21 -4.34 3.29
C LYS A 141 1.59 -3.99 3.84
N THR A 142 1.92 -2.70 3.89
CA THR A 142 3.18 -2.21 4.42
C THR A 142 3.34 -2.52 5.89
N LEU A 143 2.30 -2.29 6.70
CA LEU A 143 2.36 -2.52 8.14
C LEU A 143 2.27 -4.00 8.49
N GLN A 144 1.65 -4.85 7.68
CA GLN A 144 1.54 -6.29 7.96
C GLN A 144 2.88 -7.00 7.79
N ASN A 145 3.63 -6.70 6.72
CA ASN A 145 4.93 -7.34 6.45
C ASN A 145 6.04 -6.62 7.22
N PRO A 146 6.82 -7.31 8.08
CA PRO A 146 7.85 -6.67 8.90
C PRO A 146 8.98 -6.04 8.08
N LEU A 147 9.35 -6.63 6.93
CA LEU A 147 10.35 -6.04 6.03
C LEU A 147 9.85 -4.73 5.43
N LEU A 148 8.65 -4.72 4.87
CA LEU A 148 8.05 -3.50 4.31
C LEU A 148 7.86 -2.43 5.40
N ARG A 149 7.50 -2.83 6.62
CA ARG A 149 7.38 -1.95 7.77
C ARG A 149 8.73 -1.32 8.12
N ALA A 150 9.80 -2.10 8.19
CA ALA A 150 11.14 -1.61 8.49
C ALA A 150 11.63 -0.63 7.41
N GLN A 151 11.47 -0.99 6.14
CA GLN A 151 11.81 -0.13 5.00
C GLN A 151 11.01 1.18 5.03
N TYR A 152 9.71 1.11 5.28
CA TYR A 152 8.85 2.29 5.38
C TYR A 152 9.28 3.22 6.53
N LEU A 153 9.59 2.66 7.70
CA LEU A 153 10.07 3.46 8.84
C LEU A 153 11.41 4.13 8.53
N LEU A 154 12.34 3.43 7.88
CA LEU A 154 13.61 4.01 7.44
C LEU A 154 13.39 5.10 6.38
N GLN A 155 12.46 4.89 5.45
CA GLN A 155 12.10 5.86 4.42
C GLN A 155 11.52 7.15 5.04
N LEU A 156 10.70 7.04 6.09
CA LEU A 156 10.21 8.20 6.85
C LEU A 156 11.35 9.01 7.48
N ARG A 157 12.52 8.40 7.71
CA ARG A 157 13.75 9.05 8.21
C ARG A 157 14.70 9.48 7.07
N GLY A 158 14.29 9.33 5.82
CA GLY A 158 15.09 9.68 4.64
C GLY A 158 16.13 8.64 4.24
N ILE A 159 16.03 7.41 4.75
CA ILE A 159 16.92 6.28 4.39
C ILE A 159 16.15 5.33 3.48
N ASP A 160 16.60 5.20 2.24
CA ASP A 160 16.06 4.19 1.33
C ASP A 160 16.89 2.91 1.39
N VAL A 161 16.20 1.80 1.71
CA VAL A 161 16.78 0.44 1.75
C VAL A 161 16.16 -0.45 0.67
N ALA A 162 15.03 -0.03 0.09
CA ALA A 162 14.31 -0.83 -0.90
C ALA A 162 15.03 -0.84 -2.25
N GLU A 163 15.63 0.30 -2.64
CA GLU A 163 16.33 0.43 -3.94
C GLU A 163 17.83 0.08 -3.88
N ASP A 164 18.37 -0.20 -2.69
CA ASP A 164 19.78 -0.53 -2.50
C ASP A 164 20.03 -2.01 -2.83
N GLU A 165 19.90 -2.37 -4.12
CA GLU A 165 20.35 -3.65 -4.70
C GLU A 165 21.86 -3.87 -4.46
N SER A 166 22.61 -2.78 -4.24
CA SER A 166 24.01 -2.77 -3.87
C SER A 166 24.29 -2.89 -2.38
N ALA A 167 23.27 -2.87 -1.51
CA ALA A 167 23.39 -3.26 -0.11
C ALA A 167 23.61 -4.78 -0.04
N LYS A 168 24.77 -5.19 -0.55
CA LYS A 168 25.35 -6.48 -0.29
C LYS A 168 25.59 -6.54 1.20
N VAL A 169 25.19 -7.64 1.78
CA VAL A 169 25.52 -7.94 3.15
C VAL A 169 27.03 -8.17 3.21
N ASP A 170 27.74 -7.28 3.91
CA ASP A 170 29.15 -7.46 4.28
C ASP A 170 29.28 -8.28 5.58
N ASP A 171 28.41 -9.29 5.75
CA ASP A 171 28.34 -10.19 6.91
C ASP A 171 28.47 -11.63 6.40
N PRO A 172 29.70 -12.18 6.42
CA PRO A 172 29.97 -13.55 5.97
C PRO A 172 29.19 -14.61 6.74
N GLU A 173 28.89 -14.39 8.01
CA GLU A 173 28.14 -15.34 8.84
C GLU A 173 26.70 -15.44 8.35
N LEU A 174 26.04 -14.29 8.12
CA LEU A 174 24.69 -14.28 7.55
C LEU A 174 24.65 -14.94 6.17
N LEU A 175 25.62 -14.64 5.30
CA LEU A 175 25.65 -15.23 3.96
C LEU A 175 25.77 -16.76 4.00
N MET A 176 26.57 -17.29 4.94
CA MET A 176 26.69 -18.73 5.15
C MET A 176 25.36 -19.32 5.62
N GLU A 177 24.72 -18.73 6.64
CA GLU A 177 23.42 -19.23 7.13
C GLU A 177 22.32 -19.21 6.06
N VAL A 178 22.32 -18.19 5.20
CA VAL A 178 21.38 -18.08 4.07
C VAL A 178 21.64 -19.16 3.03
N LEU A 179 22.91 -19.45 2.73
CA LEU A 179 23.27 -20.52 1.79
C LEU A 179 22.88 -21.89 2.36
N ASP A 180 23.18 -22.15 3.63
CA ASP A 180 22.82 -23.40 4.31
C ASP A 180 21.30 -23.59 4.30
N ALA A 181 20.53 -22.56 4.63
CA ALA A 181 19.06 -22.59 4.58
C ALA A 181 18.52 -22.87 3.17
N ARG A 182 19.21 -22.40 2.11
CA ARG A 182 18.82 -22.68 0.72
C ARG A 182 19.11 -24.11 0.33
N GLU A 183 20.29 -24.63 0.68
CA GLU A 183 20.64 -26.02 0.43
C GLU A 183 19.67 -26.97 1.12
N GLU A 184 19.31 -26.67 2.37
CA GLU A 184 18.27 -27.40 3.10
C GLU A 184 16.95 -27.44 2.31
N ILE A 185 16.46 -26.31 1.82
CA ILE A 185 15.22 -26.24 1.01
C ILE A 185 15.32 -27.05 -0.29
N GLU A 186 16.46 -27.01 -0.97
CA GLU A 186 16.70 -27.77 -2.20
C GLU A 186 16.75 -29.28 -1.97
N SER A 187 17.14 -29.70 -0.76
CA SER A 187 17.20 -31.11 -0.36
C SER A 187 15.85 -31.71 0.07
N VAL A 188 14.80 -30.89 0.20
CA VAL A 188 13.47 -31.36 0.61
C VAL A 188 12.83 -32.23 -0.47
N GLU A 189 12.43 -33.45 -0.10
CA GLU A 189 11.70 -34.38 -0.97
C GLU A 189 10.20 -34.49 -0.63
N GLU A 190 9.85 -34.23 0.63
CA GLU A 190 8.49 -34.36 1.17
C GLU A 190 8.01 -33.07 1.86
N GLU A 191 6.73 -32.75 1.72
CA GLU A 191 6.13 -31.54 2.32
C GLU A 191 6.19 -31.54 3.85
N GLY A 192 6.25 -32.72 4.47
CA GLY A 192 6.35 -32.87 5.93
C GLY A 192 7.62 -32.26 6.54
N ASP A 193 8.71 -32.17 5.77
CA ASP A 193 9.98 -31.61 6.23
C ASP A 193 9.97 -30.07 6.24
N LEU A 194 9.05 -29.44 5.49
CA LEU A 194 8.96 -27.98 5.38
C LEU A 194 8.48 -27.33 6.68
N GLU A 195 7.65 -27.98 7.47
CA GLU A 195 7.07 -27.38 8.68
C GLU A 195 8.17 -27.02 9.69
N GLY A 196 9.17 -27.89 9.85
CA GLY A 196 10.34 -27.62 10.69
C GLY A 196 11.15 -26.43 10.19
N MET A 197 11.41 -26.37 8.88
CA MET A 197 12.15 -25.26 8.26
C MET A 197 11.40 -23.93 8.37
N LYS A 198 10.07 -23.94 8.19
CA LYS A 198 9.22 -22.77 8.40
C LYS A 198 9.31 -22.27 9.84
N GLY A 199 9.26 -23.17 10.82
CA GLY A 199 9.42 -22.81 12.23
C GLY A 199 10.77 -22.17 12.55
N VAL A 200 11.87 -22.74 12.04
CA VAL A 200 13.22 -22.17 12.22
C VAL A 200 13.33 -20.79 11.59
N ASN A 201 12.84 -20.62 10.36
CA ASN A 201 12.88 -19.33 9.68
C ASN A 201 11.97 -18.29 10.35
N GLU A 202 10.83 -18.69 10.91
CA GLU A 202 9.98 -17.80 11.71
C GLU A 202 10.66 -17.32 13.00
N GLU A 203 11.49 -18.15 13.65
CA GLU A 203 12.32 -17.72 14.77
C GLU A 203 13.37 -16.69 14.33
N ARG A 204 14.03 -16.90 13.19
CA ARG A 204 15.01 -15.94 12.62
C ARG A 204 14.36 -14.59 12.31
N ILE A 205 13.16 -14.60 11.71
CA ILE A 205 12.38 -13.39 11.45
C ILE A 205 12.04 -12.70 12.76
N ARG A 206 11.54 -13.42 13.77
CA ARG A 206 11.19 -12.85 15.09
C ARG A 206 12.40 -12.21 15.77
N GLY A 207 13.54 -12.88 15.76
CA GLY A 207 14.79 -12.32 16.28
C GLY A 207 15.19 -11.03 15.58
N SER A 208 15.03 -10.96 14.27
CA SER A 208 15.29 -9.74 13.49
C SER A 208 14.31 -8.61 13.86
N GLU A 209 13.02 -8.92 14.08
CA GLU A 209 12.02 -7.95 14.55
C GLU A 209 12.35 -7.38 15.94
N GLU A 210 12.86 -8.20 16.86
CA GLU A 210 13.28 -7.76 18.20
C GLU A 210 14.49 -6.82 18.13
N VAL A 211 15.45 -7.10 17.25
CA VAL A 211 16.60 -6.22 17.01
C VAL A 211 16.14 -4.89 16.41
N LEU A 212 15.23 -4.92 15.42
CA LEU A 212 14.63 -3.72 14.84
C LEU A 212 13.86 -2.90 15.88
N ASP A 213 13.08 -3.54 16.75
CA ASP A 213 12.33 -2.86 17.82
C ASP A 213 13.26 -2.08 18.75
N ARG A 214 14.38 -2.70 19.17
CA ARG A 214 15.40 -2.02 19.97
C ARG A 214 16.08 -0.90 19.20
N ALA A 215 16.50 -1.15 17.96
CA ALA A 215 17.19 -0.15 17.14
C ALA A 215 16.32 1.11 16.92
N PHE A 216 15.04 0.94 16.60
CA PHE A 216 14.13 2.08 16.44
C PHE A 216 13.80 2.78 17.76
N ARG A 217 13.76 2.06 18.89
CA ARG A 217 13.58 2.67 20.22
C ARG A 217 14.77 3.53 20.63
N GLU A 218 15.98 3.10 20.29
CA GLU A 218 17.24 3.79 20.58
C GLU A 218 17.63 4.82 19.49
N ASP A 219 16.83 4.94 18.44
CA ASP A 219 17.07 5.79 17.27
C ASP A 219 18.36 5.44 16.48
N ASP A 220 18.85 4.19 16.60
CA ASP A 220 19.99 3.69 15.86
C ASP A 220 19.59 3.26 14.44
N LEU A 221 19.60 4.23 13.53
CA LEU A 221 19.21 4.03 12.13
C LEU A 221 20.19 3.18 11.33
N ASN A 222 21.48 3.16 11.70
CA ASN A 222 22.47 2.32 11.02
C ASN A 222 22.19 0.85 11.34
N LYS A 223 21.95 0.55 12.62
CA LYS A 223 21.59 -0.81 13.03
C LYS A 223 20.26 -1.26 12.43
N ALA A 224 19.28 -0.37 12.40
CA ALA A 224 18.00 -0.66 11.73
C ALA A 224 18.17 -0.93 10.23
N LYS A 225 19.07 -0.20 9.53
CA LYS A 225 19.39 -0.47 8.12
C LYS A 225 20.02 -1.85 7.95
N GLU A 226 21.06 -2.18 8.70
CA GLU A 226 21.72 -3.50 8.67
C GLU A 226 20.71 -4.63 8.91
N GLU A 227 19.87 -4.48 9.92
CA GLU A 227 18.89 -5.50 10.30
C GLU A 227 17.76 -5.62 9.28
N ALA A 228 17.34 -4.53 8.64
CA ALA A 228 16.36 -4.59 7.54
C ALA A 228 16.91 -5.37 6.34
N VAL A 229 18.20 -5.24 6.05
CA VAL A 229 18.86 -6.06 5.01
C VAL A 229 18.90 -7.53 5.42
N ARG A 230 19.25 -7.84 6.67
CA ARG A 230 19.21 -9.22 7.20
C ARG A 230 17.82 -9.83 7.09
N LEU A 231 16.80 -9.10 7.54
CA LEU A 231 15.40 -9.51 7.48
C LEU A 231 14.93 -9.81 6.05
N ARG A 232 15.43 -9.07 5.04
CA ARG A 232 15.13 -9.35 3.63
C ARG A 232 15.47 -10.78 3.23
N TYR A 233 16.62 -11.30 3.66
CA TYR A 233 16.99 -12.68 3.35
C TYR A 233 16.03 -13.69 3.99
N TRP A 234 15.68 -13.51 5.26
CA TRP A 234 14.74 -14.41 5.94
C TRP A 234 13.33 -14.37 5.34
N VAL A 235 12.87 -13.20 4.90
CA VAL A 235 11.61 -13.08 4.16
C VAL A 235 11.69 -13.80 2.82
N ASN A 236 12.78 -13.66 2.06
CA ASN A 236 12.96 -14.38 0.80
C ASN A 236 13.00 -15.90 1.02
N ILE A 237 13.63 -16.37 2.11
CA ILE A 237 13.60 -17.78 2.51
C ILE A 237 12.17 -18.23 2.85
N LYS A 238 11.39 -17.40 3.55
CA LYS A 238 9.98 -17.70 3.83
C LYS A 238 9.18 -17.85 2.53
N GLU A 239 9.37 -16.94 1.58
CA GLU A 239 8.74 -17.01 0.27
C GLU A 239 9.15 -18.26 -0.53
N SER A 240 10.42 -18.68 -0.39
CA SER A 240 10.92 -19.94 -0.96
C SER A 240 10.17 -21.15 -0.39
N LEU A 241 10.03 -21.19 0.93
CA LEU A 241 9.36 -22.27 1.67
C LEU A 241 7.85 -22.32 1.39
N ASP A 242 7.21 -21.15 1.26
CA ASP A 242 5.78 -21.05 0.95
C ASP A 242 5.47 -21.32 -0.52
N GLY A 243 6.42 -21.04 -1.43
CA GLY A 243 6.34 -21.32 -2.86
C GLY A 243 6.90 -22.68 -3.29
N TRP A 244 7.37 -23.51 -2.36
CA TRP A 244 7.93 -24.82 -2.68
C TRP A 244 6.86 -25.74 -3.29
N GLU A 245 7.20 -26.42 -4.38
CA GLU A 245 6.35 -27.42 -5.02
C GLU A 245 7.19 -28.64 -5.41
N LYS A 246 6.67 -29.83 -5.13
CA LYS A 246 7.36 -31.10 -5.43
C LYS A 246 7.75 -31.20 -6.91
N GLY A 247 9.04 -31.34 -7.18
CA GLY A 247 9.59 -31.56 -8.52
C GLY A 247 9.75 -30.31 -9.40
N LYS A 248 9.49 -29.10 -8.86
CA LYS A 248 9.89 -27.85 -9.53
C LYS A 248 11.21 -27.35 -8.94
N PRO A 249 12.14 -26.84 -9.78
CA PRO A 249 13.31 -26.16 -9.26
C PRO A 249 12.87 -24.90 -8.51
N VAL A 250 13.47 -24.66 -7.35
CA VAL A 250 13.22 -23.46 -6.54
C VAL A 250 13.80 -22.26 -7.30
N VAL A 251 12.95 -21.49 -7.98
CA VAL A 251 13.35 -20.26 -8.68
C VAL A 251 13.13 -19.09 -7.75
N LEU A 252 14.22 -18.48 -7.30
CA LEU A 252 14.17 -17.34 -6.39
C LEU A 252 14.36 -16.01 -7.11
N VAL A 253 13.48 -15.07 -6.81
CA VAL A 253 13.60 -13.67 -7.23
C VAL A 253 14.66 -13.04 -6.34
N HIS A 254 15.68 -12.45 -6.98
CA HIS A 254 16.77 -11.74 -6.31
C HIS A 254 16.34 -10.30 -6.03
#